data_AF-A0A947SPP9-F1
#
_entry.id   AF-A0A947SPP9-F1
#
_cell.length_a   1.000
_cell.length_b   1.000
_cell.length_c   1.000
_cell.angle_alpha   90.00
_cell.angle_beta   90.00
_cell.angle_gamma   90.00
#
_symmetry.space_group_name_H-M   'P 1'
#
loop_
_entity.id
_entity.type
_entity.pdbx_description
1 polymer ?
#
loop_
_entity_poly.entity_id
_entity_poly.type
_entity_poly.pdbx_seq_one_letter_code
_entity_poly.pdbx_strand_id
1 'polypeptide(L)'
;MNTRKNIRITKDDLYRIVWCAEIEKIFQESKSTMILEEDSVSVQIKLLCKGRIWLRYKLRDRSFDGPNWQSSPLTDWNYGGPDDEFILGSALEESIYCLDPRYALESMFSESQAQFIANPFEELPYDCPDEEALLVWLTRWREVFALEKPPFPGYFYLKNISGVRRKIFEKAVRCLNQNGYRYFTAVPTWWHIACMYEHLGLKYQFKEDEQ
;
A
#
# COMPACT_ATOMS: atom_id res chain seq x y z
N MET A 1 -25.88 -5.97 -25.95
CA MET A 1 -24.56 -5.82 -25.32
C MET A 1 -24.34 -7.02 -24.40
N ASN A 2 -23.33 -7.86 -24.65
CA ASN A 2 -22.98 -8.93 -23.72
C ASN A 2 -22.36 -8.30 -22.47
N THR A 3 -23.10 -8.28 -21.37
CA THR A 3 -22.58 -7.98 -20.03
C THR A 3 -21.61 -9.10 -19.65
N ARG A 4 -20.31 -8.92 -19.97
CA ARG A 4 -19.26 -9.73 -19.34
C ARG A 4 -19.40 -9.49 -17.84
N LYS A 5 -19.82 -10.55 -17.12
CA LYS A 5 -19.85 -10.56 -15.67
C LYS A 5 -18.40 -10.42 -15.22
N ASN A 6 -18.04 -9.33 -14.54
CA ASN A 6 -16.70 -9.19 -13.99
C ASN A 6 -16.45 -10.35 -13.03
N ILE A 7 -15.33 -11.03 -13.24
CA ILE A 7 -14.89 -12.08 -12.32
C ILE A 7 -14.14 -11.33 -11.21
N ARG A 8 -14.66 -11.44 -9.99
CA ARG A 8 -14.06 -10.82 -8.81
C ARG A 8 -12.65 -11.37 -8.60
N ILE A 9 -11.70 -10.49 -8.29
CA ILE A 9 -10.34 -10.89 -7.91
C ILE A 9 -10.38 -11.67 -6.60
N THR A 10 -9.58 -12.73 -6.54
CA THR A 10 -9.48 -13.67 -5.40
C THR A 10 -8.10 -13.60 -4.74
N LYS A 11 -7.94 -14.25 -3.57
CA LYS A 11 -6.60 -14.45 -2.95
C LYS A 11 -5.61 -15.15 -3.88
N ASP A 12 -6.06 -16.09 -4.71
CA ASP A 12 -5.20 -16.84 -5.63
C ASP A 12 -4.65 -15.94 -6.75
N ASP A 13 -5.47 -15.01 -7.23
CA ASP A 13 -5.03 -13.98 -8.17
C ASP A 13 -3.96 -13.10 -7.54
N LEU A 14 -4.20 -12.68 -6.29
CA LEU A 14 -3.26 -11.85 -5.55
C LEU A 14 -1.92 -12.56 -5.31
N TYR A 15 -1.96 -13.84 -4.94
CA TYR A 15 -0.77 -14.67 -4.81
C TYR A 15 -0.01 -14.75 -6.14
N ARG A 16 -0.68 -15.00 -7.27
CA ARG A 16 -0.04 -15.07 -8.60
C ARG A 16 0.56 -13.72 -9.03
N ILE A 17 -0.10 -12.62 -8.68
CA ILE A 17 0.40 -11.26 -8.93
C ILE A 17 1.68 -11.00 -8.13
N VAL A 18 1.67 -11.29 -6.83
CA VAL A 18 2.77 -10.92 -5.93
C VAL A 18 3.94 -11.90 -5.97
N TRP A 19 3.66 -13.20 -6.04
CA TRP A 19 4.68 -14.22 -5.86
C TRP A 19 5.60 -14.32 -7.08
N CYS A 20 6.90 -14.11 -6.85
CA CYS A 20 7.97 -14.26 -7.85
C CYS A 20 9.24 -14.76 -7.17
N ALA A 21 10.24 -15.18 -7.95
CA ALA A 21 11.48 -15.76 -7.44
C ALA A 21 12.20 -14.84 -6.43
N GLU A 22 12.21 -13.52 -6.66
CA GLU A 22 12.82 -12.58 -5.72
C GLU A 22 12.08 -12.52 -4.38
N ILE A 23 10.75 -12.49 -4.41
CA ILE A 23 9.92 -12.50 -3.20
C ILE A 23 10.08 -13.82 -2.46
N GLU A 24 10.05 -14.95 -3.17
CA GLU A 24 10.23 -16.28 -2.60
C GLU A 24 11.58 -16.41 -1.90
N LYS A 25 12.67 -15.99 -2.55
CA LYS A 25 14.00 -16.01 -1.97
C LYS A 25 14.06 -15.21 -0.66
N ILE A 26 13.59 -13.96 -0.68
CA ILE A 26 13.59 -13.10 0.51
C ILE A 26 12.70 -13.67 1.60
N PHE A 27 11.54 -14.22 1.24
CA PHE A 27 10.60 -14.84 2.17
C PHE A 27 11.24 -16.00 2.94
N GLN A 28 11.97 -16.88 2.24
CA GLN A 28 12.70 -17.99 2.86
C GLN A 28 13.87 -17.51 3.73
N GLU A 29 14.70 -16.58 3.21
CA GLU A 29 15.86 -16.03 3.93
C GLU A 29 15.45 -15.34 5.24
N SER A 30 14.35 -14.59 5.22
CA SER A 30 13.85 -13.82 6.36
C SER A 30 12.97 -14.62 7.32
N LYS A 31 12.69 -15.91 7.01
CA LYS A 31 11.73 -16.74 7.75
C LYS A 31 10.38 -16.04 7.93
N SER A 32 9.89 -15.47 6.84
CA SER A 32 8.69 -14.66 6.86
C SER A 32 7.42 -15.49 7.03
N THR A 33 6.36 -14.84 7.49
CA THR A 33 4.99 -15.37 7.51
C THR A 33 4.17 -14.69 6.44
N MET A 34 3.28 -15.44 5.79
CA MET A 34 2.31 -14.91 4.82
C MET A 34 0.92 -14.90 5.44
N ILE A 35 0.19 -13.80 5.24
CA ILE A 35 -1.22 -13.67 5.59
C ILE A 35 -1.98 -13.31 4.32
N LEU A 36 -3.00 -14.10 3.99
CA LEU A 36 -3.88 -13.90 2.83
C LEU A 36 -5.33 -13.70 3.30
N GLU A 37 -5.88 -12.52 3.06
CA GLU A 37 -7.20 -12.08 3.51
C GLU A 37 -8.06 -11.71 2.30
N GLU A 38 -9.37 -11.91 2.43
CA GLU A 38 -10.37 -11.60 1.41
C GLU A 38 -11.70 -11.39 2.10
N ASP A 39 -12.43 -10.40 1.63
CA ASP A 39 -13.82 -10.09 1.98
C ASP A 39 -14.57 -9.68 0.71
N SER A 40 -15.86 -9.37 0.83
CA SER A 40 -16.76 -9.07 -0.28
C SER A 40 -16.24 -8.03 -1.29
N VAL A 41 -15.38 -7.10 -0.87
CA VAL A 41 -14.91 -5.96 -1.69
C VAL A 41 -13.40 -5.93 -1.89
N SER A 42 -12.62 -6.69 -1.12
CA SER A 42 -11.15 -6.59 -1.14
C SER A 42 -10.43 -7.93 -1.00
N VAL A 43 -9.21 -7.97 -1.53
CA VAL A 43 -8.22 -9.03 -1.28
C VAL A 43 -6.91 -8.40 -0.80
N GLN A 44 -6.22 -9.07 0.12
CA GLN A 44 -4.95 -8.59 0.68
C GLN A 44 -3.96 -9.73 0.91
N ILE A 45 -2.69 -9.46 0.62
CA ILE A 45 -1.55 -10.29 1.01
C ILE A 45 -0.59 -9.44 1.83
N LYS A 46 -0.16 -9.98 2.97
CA LYS A 46 0.88 -9.42 3.83
C LYS A 46 2.00 -10.44 3.99
N LEU A 47 3.25 -10.00 3.82
CA LEU A 47 4.45 -10.75 4.19
C LEU A 47 5.09 -10.05 5.37
N LEU A 48 5.32 -10.81 6.44
CA LEU A 48 5.79 -10.31 7.72
C LEU A 48 7.12 -10.96 8.09
N CYS A 49 8.05 -10.16 8.60
CA CYS A 49 9.30 -10.62 9.20
C CYS A 49 9.34 -10.08 10.63
N LYS A 50 9.47 -10.98 11.62
CA LYS A 50 9.41 -10.62 13.07
C LYS A 50 8.17 -9.78 13.45
N GLY A 51 7.02 -10.11 12.88
CA GLY A 51 5.76 -9.38 13.14
C GLY A 51 5.64 -8.02 12.44
N ARG A 52 6.65 -7.56 11.69
CA ARG A 52 6.61 -6.32 10.91
C ARG A 52 6.33 -6.62 9.45
N ILE A 53 5.44 -5.85 8.84
CA ILE A 53 5.09 -5.97 7.42
C ILE A 53 6.27 -5.46 6.59
N TRP A 54 6.79 -6.28 5.69
CA TRP A 54 7.77 -5.86 4.66
C TRP A 54 7.16 -5.81 3.26
N LEU A 55 6.09 -6.57 3.03
CA LEU A 55 5.26 -6.44 1.84
C LEU A 55 3.78 -6.47 2.22
N ARG A 56 3.01 -5.52 1.71
CA ARG A 56 1.55 -5.55 1.69
C ARG A 56 1.09 -5.20 0.29
N TYR A 57 0.19 -6.01 -0.24
CA TYR A 57 -0.48 -5.73 -1.49
C TYR A 57 -1.98 -5.95 -1.30
N LYS A 58 -2.77 -4.91 -1.54
CA LYS A 58 -4.22 -4.92 -1.40
C LYS A 58 -4.85 -4.42 -2.70
N LEU A 59 -5.88 -5.13 -3.15
CA LEU A 59 -6.74 -4.73 -4.25
C LEU A 59 -8.17 -4.62 -3.75
N ARG A 60 -8.79 -3.45 -3.93
CA ARG A 60 -10.17 -3.14 -3.55
C ARG A 60 -11.02 -2.90 -4.78
N ASP A 61 -12.17 -3.55 -4.87
CA ASP A 61 -13.10 -3.39 -5.97
C ASP A 61 -13.92 -2.11 -5.80
N ARG A 62 -13.71 -1.16 -6.72
CA ARG A 62 -14.38 0.15 -6.71
C ARG A 62 -15.80 0.11 -7.26
N SER A 63 -16.27 -1.03 -7.80
CA SER A 63 -17.68 -1.18 -8.21
C SER A 63 -18.65 -1.15 -7.02
N PHE A 64 -18.14 -1.29 -5.81
CA PHE A 64 -18.88 -1.13 -4.57
C PHE A 64 -18.85 0.31 -4.05
N ASP A 65 -18.26 1.28 -4.73
CA ASP A 65 -18.28 2.67 -4.26
C ASP A 65 -19.64 3.36 -4.52
N GLY A 66 -19.88 4.49 -3.85
CA GLY A 66 -21.11 5.25 -3.99
C GLY A 66 -22.32 4.53 -3.39
N PRO A 67 -23.48 4.47 -4.08
CA PRO A 67 -24.71 3.88 -3.54
C PRO A 67 -24.60 2.41 -3.10
N ASN A 68 -23.59 1.68 -3.59
CA ASN A 68 -23.33 0.28 -3.24
C ASN A 68 -22.30 0.11 -2.11
N TRP A 69 -21.89 1.21 -1.47
CA TRP A 69 -20.83 1.21 -0.47
C TRP A 69 -21.13 0.31 0.72
N GLN A 70 -20.12 -0.47 1.09
CA GLN A 70 -20.14 -1.38 2.21
C GLN A 70 -18.83 -1.25 2.98
N SER A 71 -18.93 -1.03 4.28
CA SER A 71 -17.78 -1.17 5.17
C SER A 71 -17.31 -2.64 5.15
N SER A 72 -16.00 -2.82 5.20
CA SER A 72 -15.36 -4.12 5.23
C SER A 72 -14.11 -4.07 6.11
N PRO A 73 -13.75 -5.18 6.80
CA PRO A 73 -12.55 -5.24 7.63
C PRO A 73 -11.24 -4.90 6.91
N LEU A 74 -11.13 -5.11 5.58
CA LEU A 74 -9.93 -4.72 4.82
C LEU A 74 -10.01 -3.31 4.22
N THR A 75 -11.16 -2.64 4.33
CA THR A 75 -11.41 -1.29 3.84
C THR A 75 -11.75 -0.33 4.98
N ASP A 76 -11.28 -0.59 6.19
CA ASP A 76 -11.46 0.23 7.40
C ASP A 76 -10.80 1.64 7.32
N TRP A 77 -10.51 2.10 6.11
CA TRP A 77 -9.96 3.41 5.76
C TRP A 77 -10.98 4.15 4.89
N ASN A 78 -11.19 5.43 5.19
CA ASN A 78 -12.14 6.35 4.53
C ASN A 78 -11.77 6.73 3.07
N TYR A 79 -11.42 5.76 2.22
CA TYR A 79 -11.23 5.98 0.77
C TYR A 79 -12.35 5.29 0.02
N GLY A 80 -13.23 6.09 -0.60
CA GLY A 80 -14.51 5.62 -1.08
C GLY A 80 -15.55 5.63 0.04
N GLY A 81 -16.68 6.28 -0.20
CA GLY A 81 -17.83 6.37 0.69
C GLY A 81 -19.12 6.33 -0.11
N PRO A 82 -20.28 6.38 0.56
CA PRO A 82 -21.57 6.43 -0.13
C PRO A 82 -21.69 7.61 -1.11
N ASP A 83 -20.89 8.67 -0.92
CA ASP A 83 -20.87 9.87 -1.75
C ASP A 83 -19.76 9.89 -2.81
N ASP A 84 -18.90 8.86 -2.87
CA ASP A 84 -17.76 8.78 -3.80
C ASP A 84 -18.01 7.74 -4.91
N GLU A 85 -19.04 7.96 -5.72
CA GLU A 85 -19.35 7.06 -6.84
C GLU A 85 -18.20 7.01 -7.86
N PHE A 86 -17.73 5.80 -8.19
CA PHE A 86 -16.74 5.61 -9.24
C PHE A 86 -17.42 5.45 -10.61
N ILE A 87 -17.44 6.53 -11.40
CA ILE A 87 -18.23 6.62 -12.63
C ILE A 87 -17.53 6.10 -13.90
N LEU A 88 -16.21 5.90 -13.87
CA LEU A 88 -15.45 5.49 -15.06
C LEU A 88 -15.71 4.02 -15.44
N GLY A 89 -16.23 3.20 -14.53
CA GLY A 89 -16.65 1.82 -14.77
C GLY A 89 -15.96 0.81 -13.85
N SER A 90 -15.73 -0.41 -14.34
CA SER A 90 -15.12 -1.47 -13.53
C SER A 90 -13.66 -1.20 -13.20
N ALA A 91 -13.35 -0.97 -11.93
CA ALA A 91 -12.03 -0.57 -11.47
C ALA A 91 -11.57 -1.32 -10.21
N LEU A 92 -10.26 -1.52 -10.10
CA LEU A 92 -9.61 -1.92 -8.86
C LEU A 92 -8.69 -0.81 -8.36
N GLU A 93 -8.73 -0.59 -7.06
CA GLU A 93 -7.82 0.29 -6.35
C GLU A 93 -6.65 -0.49 -5.73
N GLU A 94 -5.43 -0.06 -6.04
CA GLU A 94 -4.18 -0.62 -5.55
C GLU A 94 -3.69 0.09 -4.28
N SER A 95 -3.27 -0.70 -3.29
CA SER A 95 -2.45 -0.24 -2.18
C SER A 95 -1.25 -1.18 -2.01
N ILE A 96 -0.04 -0.64 -2.22
CA ILE A 96 1.21 -1.41 -2.20
C ILE A 96 2.25 -0.81 -1.25
N TYR A 97 2.79 -1.68 -0.40
CA TYR A 97 3.97 -1.47 0.40
C TYR A 97 4.93 -2.62 0.11
N CYS A 98 6.18 -2.34 -0.25
CA CYS A 98 7.13 -3.39 -0.65
C CYS A 98 8.56 -2.93 -0.40
N LEU A 99 9.15 -3.43 0.67
CA LEU A 99 10.52 -3.15 1.10
C LEU A 99 11.27 -4.43 1.47
N ASP A 100 12.59 -4.34 1.51
CA ASP A 100 13.48 -5.46 1.76
C ASP A 100 13.69 -5.69 3.28
N PRO A 101 13.20 -6.81 3.85
CA PRO A 101 13.29 -7.08 5.27
C PRO A 101 14.72 -7.29 5.79
N ARG A 102 15.71 -7.44 4.89
CA ARG A 102 17.12 -7.59 5.24
C ARG A 102 17.78 -6.27 5.64
N TYR A 103 17.10 -5.14 5.43
CA TYR A 103 17.59 -3.80 5.76
C TYR A 103 16.61 -3.11 6.71
N ALA A 104 16.45 -3.65 7.93
CA ALA A 104 15.62 -3.05 8.98
C ALA A 104 16.21 -1.73 9.48
N LEU A 105 15.37 -0.82 9.97
CA LEU A 105 15.80 0.44 10.60
C LEU A 105 16.82 0.22 11.72
N GLU A 106 16.67 -0.84 12.49
CA GLU A 106 17.57 -1.22 13.60
C GLU A 106 19.03 -1.43 13.18
N SER A 107 19.31 -1.56 11.87
CA SER A 107 20.68 -1.60 11.34
C SER A 107 21.38 -0.23 11.35
N MET A 108 20.63 0.86 11.49
CA MET A 108 21.10 2.25 11.40
C MET A 108 20.63 3.12 12.56
N PHE A 109 19.50 2.78 13.18
CA PHE A 109 18.84 3.54 14.23
C PHE A 109 18.80 2.75 15.54
N SER A 110 18.77 3.48 16.66
CA SER A 110 18.39 2.88 17.94
C SER A 110 16.97 2.30 17.88
N GLU A 111 16.65 1.35 18.76
CA GLU A 111 15.32 0.74 18.80
C GLU A 111 14.21 1.79 18.97
N SER A 112 14.39 2.76 19.86
CA SER A 112 13.42 3.85 20.08
C SER A 112 13.24 4.71 18.82
N GLN A 113 14.32 5.03 18.09
CA GLN A 113 14.20 5.77 16.84
C GLN A 113 13.54 4.92 15.75
N ALA A 114 13.86 3.63 15.67
CA ALA A 114 13.25 2.72 14.71
C ALA A 114 11.74 2.57 14.94
N GLN A 115 11.30 2.50 16.19
CA GLN A 115 9.89 2.50 16.57
C GLN A 115 9.20 3.81 16.21
N PHE A 116 9.81 4.96 16.56
CA PHE A 116 9.31 6.28 16.19
C PHE A 116 9.17 6.45 14.68
N ILE A 117 10.19 6.12 13.88
CA ILE A 117 10.14 6.27 12.42
C ILE A 117 9.05 5.36 11.84
N ALA A 118 8.88 4.14 12.36
CA ALA A 118 7.90 3.18 11.87
C ALA A 118 6.46 3.53 12.24
N ASN A 119 6.24 4.22 13.37
CA ASN A 119 4.91 4.66 13.81
C ASN A 119 4.96 6.03 14.50
N PRO A 120 5.24 7.13 13.76
CA PRO A 120 5.51 8.43 14.37
C PRO A 120 4.28 9.05 15.02
N PHE A 121 3.08 8.57 14.68
CA PHE A 121 1.82 9.07 15.23
C PHE A 121 1.46 8.41 16.56
N GLU A 122 2.14 7.33 16.95
CA GLU A 122 1.98 6.77 18.30
C GLU A 122 2.41 7.77 19.38
N GLU A 123 3.40 8.60 19.05
CA GLU A 123 3.95 9.63 19.93
C GLU A 123 3.35 11.02 19.70
N LEU A 124 2.41 11.16 18.75
CA LEU A 124 1.68 12.40 18.49
C LEU A 124 0.18 12.11 18.60
N PRO A 125 -0.43 12.28 19.79
CA PRO A 125 -1.84 11.97 19.99
C PRO A 125 -2.69 12.81 19.04
N TYR A 126 -3.32 12.14 18.08
CA TYR A 126 -4.08 12.75 16.99
C TYR A 126 -5.21 13.67 17.49
N ASP A 127 -5.78 13.34 18.64
CA ASP A 127 -6.99 14.00 19.16
C ASP A 127 -6.69 15.25 20.01
N CYS A 128 -5.45 15.44 20.52
CA CYS A 128 -5.05 16.64 21.28
C CYS A 128 -3.52 16.67 21.53
N PRO A 129 -2.69 17.06 20.55
CA PRO A 129 -1.27 17.26 20.82
C PRO A 129 -1.10 18.56 21.62
N ASP A 130 -0.56 18.47 22.84
CA ASP A 130 -0.07 19.66 23.53
C ASP A 130 1.24 20.15 22.89
N GLU A 131 1.62 21.39 23.21
CA GLU A 131 2.82 22.02 22.64
C GLU A 131 4.10 21.23 22.95
N GLU A 132 4.18 20.61 24.13
CA GLU A 132 5.33 19.83 24.56
C GLU A 132 5.49 18.55 23.71
N ALA A 133 4.41 17.78 23.52
CA ALA A 133 4.40 16.59 22.68
C ALA A 133 4.78 16.91 21.23
N LEU A 134 4.27 18.02 20.69
CA LEU A 134 4.64 18.49 19.35
C LEU A 134 6.13 18.85 19.27
N LEU A 135 6.68 19.54 20.27
CA LEU A 135 8.09 19.90 20.30
C LEU A 135 9.01 18.68 20.41
N VAL A 136 8.65 17.68 21.21
CA VAL A 136 9.36 16.39 21.31
C VAL A 136 9.33 15.67 19.97
N TRP A 137 8.16 15.57 19.34
CA TRP A 137 7.96 14.94 18.04
C TRP A 137 8.80 15.60 16.94
N LEU A 138 8.79 16.94 16.88
CA LEU A 138 9.61 17.71 15.95
C LEU A 138 11.10 17.53 16.19
N THR A 139 11.52 17.44 17.46
CA THR A 139 12.93 17.22 17.82
C THR A 139 13.42 15.85 17.33
N ARG A 140 12.63 14.80 17.55
CA ARG A 140 12.95 13.45 17.02
C ARG A 140 13.06 13.44 15.50
N TRP A 141 12.16 14.12 14.80
CA TRP A 141 12.28 14.26 13.34
C TRP A 141 13.51 15.02 12.89
N ARG A 142 13.91 16.07 13.61
CA ARG A 142 15.16 16.80 13.30
C ARG A 142 16.38 15.90 13.38
N GLU A 143 16.43 14.99 14.37
CA GLU A 143 17.52 14.01 14.48
C GLU A 143 17.54 13.05 13.28
N VAL A 144 16.37 12.54 12.86
CA VAL A 144 16.25 11.63 11.71
C VAL A 144 16.60 12.34 10.39
N PHE A 145 16.12 13.57 10.19
CA PHE A 145 16.33 14.35 8.97
C PHE A 145 17.70 15.02 8.87
N ALA A 146 18.51 15.00 9.93
CA ALA A 146 19.90 15.43 9.85
C ALA A 146 20.79 14.48 9.01
N LEU A 147 20.28 13.29 8.66
CA LEU A 147 20.97 12.32 7.82
C LEU A 147 20.99 12.75 6.35
N GLU A 148 22.04 12.39 5.63
CA GLU A 148 22.15 12.64 4.18
C GLU A 148 21.00 11.99 3.39
N LYS A 149 20.50 10.84 3.87
CA LYS A 149 19.41 10.07 3.26
C LYS A 149 18.47 9.53 4.35
N PRO A 150 17.54 10.35 4.85
CA PRO A 150 16.64 9.93 5.91
C PRO A 150 15.64 8.87 5.40
N PRO A 151 15.20 7.93 6.26
CA PRO A 151 14.15 6.99 5.93
C PRO A 151 12.79 7.69 5.80
N PHE A 152 11.87 7.05 5.10
CA PHE A 152 10.50 7.54 5.02
C PHE A 152 9.75 7.25 6.34
N PRO A 153 8.92 8.19 6.83
CA PRO A 153 8.01 7.94 7.95
C PRO A 153 7.03 6.80 7.65
N GLY A 154 6.75 5.95 8.64
CA GLY A 154 5.82 4.83 8.51
C GLY A 154 6.43 3.55 7.93
N TYR A 155 7.74 3.52 7.71
CA TYR A 155 8.45 2.37 7.12
C TYR A 155 9.44 1.78 8.12
N PHE A 156 9.37 0.47 8.36
CA PHE A 156 10.34 -0.21 9.24
C PHE A 156 11.60 -0.73 8.50
N TYR A 157 11.60 -0.66 7.18
CA TYR A 157 12.70 -1.13 6.34
C TYR A 157 13.22 0.02 5.47
N LEU A 158 14.48 -0.09 5.04
CA LEU A 158 15.20 1.03 4.41
C LEU A 158 15.25 0.96 2.89
N LYS A 159 15.13 -0.23 2.30
CA LYS A 159 15.40 -0.45 0.87
C LYS A 159 14.20 -1.02 0.14
N ASN A 160 13.99 -0.57 -1.09
CA ASN A 160 13.10 -1.25 -2.02
C ASN A 160 13.72 -2.56 -2.51
N ILE A 161 12.88 -3.52 -2.87
CA ILE A 161 13.32 -4.73 -3.58
C ILE A 161 13.35 -4.42 -5.08
N SER A 162 14.54 -4.47 -5.68
CA SER A 162 14.73 -4.07 -7.08
C SER A 162 13.83 -4.86 -8.04
N GLY A 163 13.15 -4.15 -8.94
CA GLY A 163 12.32 -4.74 -10.00
C GLY A 163 11.00 -5.38 -9.56
N VAL A 164 10.80 -5.66 -8.26
CA VAL A 164 9.61 -6.36 -7.76
C VAL A 164 8.34 -5.55 -7.98
N ARG A 165 8.33 -4.25 -7.64
CA ARG A 165 7.14 -3.41 -7.81
C ARG A 165 6.66 -3.36 -9.26
N ARG A 166 7.58 -3.19 -10.21
CA ARG A 166 7.26 -3.24 -11.65
C ARG A 166 6.67 -4.59 -12.07
N LYS A 167 7.25 -5.70 -11.61
CA LYS A 167 6.74 -7.05 -11.90
C LYS A 167 5.33 -7.26 -11.35
N ILE A 168 5.08 -6.80 -10.10
CA ILE A 168 3.75 -6.84 -9.48
C ILE A 168 2.76 -6.05 -10.32
N PHE A 169 3.10 -4.81 -10.68
CA PHE A 169 2.27 -3.96 -11.50
C PHE A 169 1.93 -4.60 -12.87
N GLU A 170 2.92 -5.10 -13.60
CA GLU A 170 2.71 -5.76 -14.90
C GLU A 170 1.83 -7.02 -14.79
N LYS A 171 1.99 -7.80 -13.71
CA LYS A 171 1.12 -8.95 -13.44
C LYS A 171 -0.28 -8.54 -13.04
N ALA A 172 -0.43 -7.49 -12.24
CA ALA A 172 -1.72 -6.93 -11.85
C ALA A 172 -2.49 -6.50 -13.10
N VAL A 173 -1.93 -5.62 -13.93
CA VAL A 173 -2.57 -5.15 -15.17
C VAL A 173 -3.04 -6.31 -16.07
N ARG A 174 -2.23 -7.36 -16.23
CA ARG A 174 -2.65 -8.56 -16.98
C ARG A 174 -3.83 -9.28 -16.34
N CYS A 175 -3.78 -9.48 -15.02
CA CYS A 175 -4.86 -10.13 -14.26
C CYS A 175 -6.16 -9.33 -14.34
N LEU A 176 -6.09 -8.00 -14.20
CA LEU A 176 -7.23 -7.09 -14.31
C LEU A 176 -7.92 -7.21 -15.66
N ASN A 177 -7.13 -7.12 -16.74
CA ASN A 177 -7.64 -7.24 -18.10
C ASN A 177 -8.32 -8.59 -18.37
N GLN A 178 -7.78 -9.68 -17.81
CA GLN A 178 -8.37 -11.02 -17.93
C GLN A 178 -9.71 -11.14 -17.20
N ASN A 179 -9.85 -10.44 -16.07
CA ASN A 179 -11.05 -10.47 -15.22
C ASN A 179 -12.12 -9.42 -15.60
N GLY A 180 -11.86 -8.60 -16.63
CA GLY A 180 -12.81 -7.64 -17.18
C GLY A 180 -12.72 -6.23 -16.59
N TYR A 181 -11.78 -5.98 -15.68
CA TYR A 181 -11.51 -4.64 -15.15
C TYR A 181 -10.94 -3.75 -16.26
N ARG A 182 -11.36 -2.49 -16.26
CA ARG A 182 -10.97 -1.48 -17.27
C ARG A 182 -10.01 -0.45 -16.72
N TYR A 183 -10.12 -0.18 -15.42
CA TYR A 183 -9.31 0.82 -14.75
C TYR A 183 -8.53 0.20 -13.61
N PHE A 184 -7.31 0.68 -13.46
CA PHE A 184 -6.49 0.40 -12.31
C PHE A 184 -6.18 1.73 -11.65
N THR A 185 -6.78 1.93 -10.48
CA THR A 185 -6.69 3.17 -9.72
C THR A 185 -5.79 2.96 -8.54
N ALA A 186 -5.31 4.05 -7.98
CA ALA A 186 -4.67 4.05 -6.69
C ALA A 186 -4.90 5.42 -6.09
N VAL A 187 -4.99 5.48 -4.76
CA VAL A 187 -4.94 6.77 -4.06
C VAL A 187 -3.48 7.00 -3.72
N PRO A 188 -2.78 7.94 -4.38
CA PRO A 188 -1.45 8.33 -3.98
C PRO A 188 -1.55 9.15 -2.70
N THR A 189 -1.84 8.50 -1.58
CA THR A 189 -1.76 9.10 -0.25
C THR A 189 -0.33 9.48 0.11
N TRP A 190 0.65 8.96 -0.64
CA TRP A 190 2.06 9.20 -0.42
C TRP A 190 2.74 9.59 -1.72
N TRP A 191 3.49 10.70 -1.68
CA TRP A 191 4.26 11.24 -2.81
C TRP A 191 5.11 10.19 -3.55
N HIS A 192 5.72 9.23 -2.83
CA HIS A 192 6.55 8.20 -3.47
C HIS A 192 5.75 7.17 -4.27
N ILE A 193 4.49 6.88 -3.88
CA ILE A 193 3.58 6.06 -4.68
C ILE A 193 3.26 6.82 -5.96
N ALA A 194 3.05 8.13 -5.87
CA ALA A 194 2.85 8.98 -7.04
C ALA A 194 4.07 8.95 -7.98
N CYS A 195 5.27 9.30 -7.51
CA CYS A 195 6.46 9.29 -8.35
C CYS A 195 6.74 7.92 -8.99
N MET A 196 6.41 6.82 -8.30
CA MET A 196 6.50 5.49 -8.87
C MET A 196 5.53 5.29 -10.04
N TYR A 197 4.27 5.69 -9.92
CA TYR A 197 3.30 5.56 -11.00
C TYR A 197 3.64 6.43 -12.21
N GLU A 198 4.15 7.65 -11.98
CA GLU A 198 4.68 8.50 -13.05
C GLU A 198 5.82 7.81 -13.80
N HIS A 199 6.75 7.18 -13.07
CA HIS A 199 7.84 6.41 -13.65
C HIS A 199 7.35 5.21 -14.48
N LEU A 200 6.19 4.64 -14.14
CA LEU A 200 5.53 3.57 -14.90
C LEU A 200 4.69 4.09 -16.08
N GLY A 201 4.65 5.41 -16.31
CA GLY A 201 3.92 6.03 -17.42
C GLY A 201 2.41 6.16 -17.18
N LEU A 202 1.96 6.02 -15.93
CA LEU A 202 0.56 6.25 -15.54
C LEU A 202 0.25 7.74 -15.49
N LYS A 203 -1.00 8.10 -15.79
CA LYS A 203 -1.51 9.46 -15.69
C LYS A 203 -2.46 9.57 -14.51
N TYR A 204 -2.39 10.67 -13.78
CA TYR A 204 -3.41 11.04 -12.81
C TYR A 204 -4.62 11.63 -13.53
N GLN A 205 -5.79 11.33 -13.00
CA GLN A 205 -7.04 11.97 -13.38
C GLN A 205 -7.61 12.57 -12.11
N PHE A 206 -7.67 13.90 -12.06
CA PHE A 206 -8.33 14.62 -10.97
C PHE A 206 -9.80 14.83 -11.34
N LYS A 207 -10.68 14.90 -10.33
CA LYS A 207 -12.13 15.09 -10.56
C LYS A 207 -12.40 16.44 -11.23
N GLU A 208 -11.51 17.40 -11.03
CA GLU A 208 -11.52 18.73 -11.60
C GLU A 208 -11.09 18.78 -13.08
N ASP A 209 -10.38 17.76 -13.58
CA ASP A 209 -9.90 17.68 -14.98
C ASP A 209 -11.01 17.28 -15.98
N GLU A 210 -12.20 16.96 -15.50
CA GLU A 210 -13.37 16.57 -16.30
C GLU A 210 -14.31 17.75 -16.65
N GLN A 211 -13.92 18.99 -16.33
CA GLN A 211 -14.60 20.24 -16.71
C GLN A 211 -14.04 20.85 -18.00
#